data_AF-A0A553QIK9-F1
#
_entry.id   AF-A0A553QIK9-F1
#
_cell.length_a   1.000
_cell.length_b   1.000
_cell.length_c   1.000
_cell.angle_alpha   90.00
_cell.angle_beta   90.00
_cell.angle_gamma   90.00
#
_symmetry.space_group_name_H-M   'P 1'
#
loop_
_entity.id
_entity.type
_entity.pdbx_description
1 polymer ?
#
loop_
_entity_poly.entity_id
_entity_poly.type
_entity_poly.pdbx_seq_one_letter_code
_entity_poly.pdbx_strand_id
1 'polypeptide(L)'
;MLGVLLGQQCLLRGLEMQRLASVRLSWGGWKKLLLPQLNRRSLYVYGSEVAVEKESMRQKEGGVLVIHPFSRFRSWHRAILDLKSIRQRYIKSWFVPDLVAAFPVGYILLIADLQYHGDSPSSRAGKMMRILMFVRIISLVRLLRVSRLVRFFNEVERVSNANLEVVRLFLRILSLFMMIFLLCHWNGCIQYFVPMLEEFPSDCWVRRENLMNASVGEKYSFGVFRALSHMTAISYGSSETPTSKEYTYDIELWIVMTSIVSGALMYTVMVANTAAMMTDVDVTARAYKNKMNHLEDYMTFMKLPKALRMRINNYFQARYSGKWYDEKDVLKWVSSSLRQVMLT
;
A
#
# COMPACT_ATOMS: atom_id res chain seq x y z
N MET A 1 17.28 52.40 -32.40
CA MET A 1 17.65 51.51 -31.28
C MET A 1 16.64 50.40 -30.98
N LEU A 2 15.31 50.63 -31.01
CA LEU A 2 14.31 49.56 -30.74
C LEU A 2 14.32 48.38 -31.75
N GLY A 3 14.57 48.63 -33.03
CA GLY A 3 14.58 47.56 -34.06
C GLY A 3 15.70 46.52 -33.89
N VAL A 4 16.83 46.93 -33.31
CA VAL A 4 17.97 46.02 -33.05
C VAL A 4 17.67 45.10 -31.86
N LEU A 5 17.02 45.61 -30.80
CA LEU A 5 16.61 44.82 -29.64
C LEU A 5 15.54 43.76 -29.97
N LEU A 6 14.57 44.11 -30.82
CA LEU A 6 13.54 43.18 -31.31
C LEU A 6 14.14 42.10 -32.23
N GLY A 7 15.06 42.47 -33.12
CA GLY A 7 15.80 41.52 -33.96
C GLY A 7 16.64 40.55 -33.15
N GLN A 8 17.27 41.02 -32.07
CA GLN A 8 18.11 40.20 -31.19
C GLN A 8 17.26 39.24 -30.33
N GLN A 9 16.09 39.65 -29.85
CA GLN A 9 15.13 38.74 -29.18
C GLN A 9 14.55 37.68 -30.14
N CYS A 10 14.33 38.02 -31.41
CA CYS A 10 13.82 37.08 -32.40
C CYS A 10 14.89 36.05 -32.83
N LEU A 11 16.15 36.50 -32.99
CA LEU A 11 17.31 35.62 -33.22
C LEU A 11 17.58 34.69 -32.03
N LEU A 12 17.48 35.18 -30.80
CA LEU A 12 17.61 34.36 -29.60
C LEU A 12 16.50 33.29 -29.53
N ARG A 13 15.24 33.66 -29.82
CA ARG A 13 14.13 32.69 -29.91
C ARG A 13 14.32 31.69 -31.05
N GLY A 14 14.86 32.11 -32.19
CA GLY A 14 15.16 31.24 -33.33
C GLY A 14 16.28 30.24 -33.04
N LEU A 15 17.34 30.67 -32.38
CA LEU A 15 18.44 29.81 -31.91
C LEU A 15 17.97 28.85 -30.80
N GLU A 16 17.10 29.31 -29.91
CA GLU A 16 16.46 28.45 -28.90
C GLU A 16 15.59 27.38 -29.60
N MET A 17 14.78 27.74 -30.60
CA MET A 17 13.99 26.80 -31.40
C MET A 17 14.85 25.79 -32.19
N GLN A 18 15.98 26.21 -32.76
CA GLN A 18 16.90 25.30 -33.45
C GLN A 18 17.63 24.34 -32.48
N ARG A 19 18.01 24.83 -31.28
CA ARG A 19 18.54 23.99 -30.21
C ARG A 19 17.47 23.03 -29.66
N LEU A 20 16.21 23.46 -29.60
CA LEU A 20 15.08 22.60 -29.24
C LEU A 20 14.83 21.48 -30.27
N ALA A 21 15.03 21.78 -31.56
CA ALA A 21 14.90 20.81 -32.64
C ALA A 21 16.02 19.76 -32.68
N SER A 22 17.27 20.11 -32.37
CA SER A 22 18.40 19.16 -32.41
C SER A 22 18.39 18.14 -31.26
N VAL A 23 17.91 18.51 -30.07
CA VAL A 23 17.75 17.58 -28.92
C VAL A 23 16.48 16.70 -29.06
N ARG A 24 15.58 17.04 -29.99
CA ARG A 24 14.44 16.18 -30.37
C ARG A 24 14.92 14.83 -30.92
N LEU A 25 16.15 14.76 -31.43
CA LEU A 25 16.73 13.60 -32.13
C LEU A 25 17.61 12.64 -31.30
N SER A 26 18.01 12.93 -30.05
CA SER A 26 19.10 12.13 -29.42
C SER A 26 18.67 10.91 -28.58
N TRP A 27 17.39 10.80 -28.16
CA TRP A 27 16.90 9.65 -27.37
C TRP A 27 15.79 8.91 -28.11
N GLY A 28 16.14 7.84 -28.83
CA GLY A 28 15.22 6.92 -29.51
C GLY A 28 14.78 5.73 -28.65
N GLY A 29 13.61 5.15 -28.97
CA GLY A 29 13.13 3.88 -28.39
C GLY A 29 12.77 3.92 -26.89
N TRP A 30 13.15 2.87 -26.16
CA TRP A 30 12.83 2.63 -24.74
C TRP A 30 13.27 3.77 -23.80
N LYS A 31 14.32 4.51 -24.17
CA LYS A 31 14.83 5.64 -23.38
C LYS A 31 13.81 6.77 -23.24
N LYS A 32 12.90 6.94 -24.21
CA LYS A 32 11.79 7.92 -24.12
C LYS A 32 10.83 7.62 -22.96
N LEU A 33 10.74 6.36 -22.53
CA LEU A 33 9.86 5.97 -21.44
C LEU A 33 10.31 6.56 -20.10
N LEU A 34 11.59 6.88 -19.94
CA LEU A 34 12.17 7.42 -18.71
C LEU A 34 11.87 8.91 -18.51
N LEU A 35 11.54 9.63 -19.59
CA LEU A 35 11.29 11.07 -19.58
C LEU A 35 9.87 11.39 -19.07
N PRO A 36 9.64 12.61 -18.55
CA PRO A 36 8.28 13.09 -18.30
C PRO A 36 7.42 12.95 -19.54
N GLN A 37 6.26 12.31 -19.39
CA GLN A 37 5.25 12.28 -20.44
C GLN A 37 4.30 13.44 -20.27
N LEU A 38 3.83 13.98 -21.38
CA LEU A 38 2.77 14.99 -21.36
C LEU A 38 1.46 14.31 -20.93
N ASN A 39 1.07 14.53 -19.67
CA ASN A 39 -0.16 14.02 -19.10
C ASN A 39 -0.75 15.04 -18.11
N ARG A 40 -2.00 14.82 -17.69
CA ARG A 40 -2.70 15.74 -16.78
C ARG A 40 -1.93 15.99 -15.47
N ARG A 41 -1.13 15.02 -15.00
CA ARG A 41 -0.33 15.15 -13.77
C ARG A 41 0.95 15.95 -13.98
N SER A 42 1.66 15.74 -15.09
CA SER A 42 2.83 16.55 -15.43
C SER A 42 2.42 18.00 -15.64
N LEU A 43 1.27 18.25 -16.28
CA LEU A 43 0.70 19.58 -16.45
C LEU A 43 0.29 20.22 -15.13
N TYR A 44 -0.29 19.45 -14.20
CA TYR A 44 -0.60 19.95 -12.85
C TYR A 44 0.65 20.42 -12.08
N VAL A 45 1.80 19.74 -12.26
CA VAL A 45 3.03 20.03 -11.53
C VAL A 45 3.89 21.10 -12.21
N TYR A 46 4.03 21.03 -13.53
CA TYR A 46 4.86 21.95 -14.32
C TYR A 46 4.08 23.16 -14.84
N GLY A 47 2.75 23.15 -14.76
CA GLY A 47 1.85 24.24 -15.14
C GLY A 47 1.60 24.40 -16.64
N SER A 48 2.57 24.05 -17.50
CA SER A 48 2.46 24.20 -18.96
C SER A 48 3.16 23.09 -19.72
N GLU A 49 2.74 22.84 -20.96
CA GLU A 49 3.39 21.90 -21.88
C GLU A 49 4.86 22.29 -22.11
N VAL A 50 5.12 23.58 -22.30
CA VAL A 50 6.47 24.14 -22.51
C VAL A 50 7.38 23.85 -21.32
N ALA A 51 6.88 23.94 -20.09
CA ALA A 51 7.66 23.61 -18.90
C ALA A 51 7.99 22.11 -18.81
N VAL A 52 7.06 21.23 -19.23
CA VAL A 52 7.31 19.78 -19.31
C VAL A 52 8.36 19.46 -20.37
N GLU A 53 8.30 20.12 -21.53
CA GLU A 53 9.30 19.97 -22.58
C GLU A 53 10.67 20.47 -22.12
N LYS A 54 10.74 21.63 -21.47
CA LYS A 54 11.99 22.17 -20.90
C LYS A 54 12.61 21.22 -19.88
N GLU A 55 11.81 20.57 -19.05
CA GLU A 55 12.30 19.54 -18.11
C GLU A 55 12.79 18.27 -18.82
N SER A 56 12.06 17.81 -19.85
CA SER A 56 12.50 16.70 -20.70
C SER A 56 13.87 16.97 -21.34
N MET A 57 14.08 18.22 -21.77
CA MET A 57 15.33 18.69 -22.36
C MET A 57 16.45 18.75 -21.31
N ARG A 58 16.19 19.31 -20.12
CA ARG A 58 17.14 19.32 -19.00
C ARG A 58 17.63 17.90 -18.65
N GLN A 59 16.74 16.91 -18.66
CA GLN A 59 17.11 15.52 -18.42
C GLN A 59 17.97 14.91 -19.53
N LYS A 60 17.67 15.20 -20.79
CA LYS A 60 18.47 14.73 -21.93
C LYS A 60 19.87 15.35 -21.93
N GLU A 61 19.97 16.64 -21.64
CA GLU A 61 21.24 17.38 -21.55
C GLU A 61 22.11 16.89 -20.39
N GLY A 62 21.49 16.46 -19.28
CA GLY A 62 22.20 15.92 -18.13
C GLY A 62 22.92 14.59 -18.40
N GLY A 63 22.59 13.86 -19.47
CA GLY A 63 23.26 12.62 -19.88
C GLY A 63 23.11 11.41 -18.94
N VAL A 64 22.55 11.61 -17.74
CA VAL A 64 22.37 10.56 -16.72
C VAL A 64 21.01 9.87 -16.88
N LEU A 65 21.03 8.54 -16.96
CA LEU A 65 19.82 7.71 -17.11
C LEU A 65 19.05 7.61 -15.78
N VAL A 66 18.16 8.58 -15.52
CA VAL A 66 17.30 8.60 -14.33
C VAL A 66 15.83 8.39 -14.74
N ILE A 67 15.13 7.50 -14.04
CA ILE A 67 13.68 7.34 -14.21
C ILE A 67 13.00 8.58 -13.63
N HIS A 68 12.42 9.40 -14.49
CA HIS A 68 11.70 10.59 -14.05
C HIS A 68 10.48 10.19 -13.19
N PRO A 69 10.16 10.91 -12.11
CA PRO A 69 9.02 10.59 -11.26
C PRO A 69 7.65 10.78 -11.92
N PHE A 70 7.59 11.36 -13.12
CA PHE A 70 6.39 11.41 -13.97
C PHE A 70 6.59 10.65 -15.30
N SER A 71 7.49 9.67 -15.28
CA SER A 71 7.69 8.68 -16.34
C SER A 71 6.48 7.75 -16.44
N ARG A 72 6.31 7.10 -17.60
CA ARG A 72 5.28 6.06 -17.78
C ARG A 72 5.42 4.90 -16.78
N PHE A 73 6.62 4.69 -16.22
CA PHE A 73 6.90 3.61 -15.26
C PHE A 73 6.74 4.00 -13.78
N ARG A 74 6.76 5.29 -13.44
CA ARG A 74 6.84 5.75 -12.05
C ARG A 74 6.14 7.09 -11.91
N SER A 75 5.22 7.19 -10.95
CA SER A 75 4.40 8.39 -10.69
C SER A 75 4.58 8.80 -9.21
N TRP A 76 5.42 9.80 -8.90
CA TRP A 76 5.55 10.39 -7.57
C TRP A 76 5.15 11.87 -7.59
N HIS A 77 4.68 12.40 -6.45
CA HIS A 77 4.27 13.80 -6.31
C HIS A 77 5.42 14.83 -6.21
N ARG A 78 6.63 14.41 -5.82
CA ARG A 78 7.74 15.34 -5.56
C ARG A 78 8.94 15.01 -6.46
N ALA A 79 9.18 15.85 -7.46
CA ALA A 79 10.28 15.73 -8.39
C ALA A 79 11.60 16.18 -7.75
N ILE A 80 12.21 15.32 -6.93
CA ILE A 80 13.61 15.52 -6.57
C ILE A 80 14.45 14.77 -7.58
N LEU A 81 15.14 15.51 -8.45
CA LEU A 81 15.85 14.96 -9.61
C LEU A 81 17.38 14.94 -9.42
N ASP A 82 17.88 15.47 -8.29
CA ASP A 82 19.29 15.37 -7.95
C ASP A 82 19.64 13.96 -7.44
N LEU A 83 20.53 13.28 -8.17
CA LEU A 83 21.00 11.94 -7.83
C LEU A 83 21.70 11.88 -6.48
N LYS A 84 22.48 12.92 -6.11
CA LYS A 84 23.20 12.91 -4.83
C LYS A 84 22.20 12.88 -3.68
N SER A 85 21.21 13.75 -3.75
CA SER A 85 20.10 13.81 -2.79
C SER A 85 19.26 12.52 -2.77
N ILE A 86 18.94 11.93 -3.92
CA ILE A 86 18.19 10.65 -3.99
C ILE A 86 19.00 9.53 -3.32
N ARG A 87 20.29 9.40 -3.66
CA ARG A 87 21.17 8.37 -3.12
C ARG A 87 21.33 8.49 -1.61
N GLN A 88 21.60 9.70 -1.11
CA GLN A 88 21.74 9.94 0.34
C GLN A 88 20.46 9.59 1.09
N ARG A 89 19.29 10.02 0.58
CA ARG A 89 18.01 9.65 1.18
C ARG A 89 17.77 8.14 1.12
N TYR A 90 18.07 7.48 0.02
CA TYR A 90 17.87 6.03 -0.12
C TYR A 90 18.80 5.23 0.82
N ILE A 91 20.08 5.58 0.88
CA ILE A 91 21.07 4.95 1.78
C ILE A 91 20.66 5.12 3.24
N LYS A 92 20.20 6.31 3.64
CA LYS A 92 19.78 6.59 5.02
C LYS A 92 18.45 5.92 5.43
N SER A 93 17.61 5.54 4.48
CA SER A 93 16.25 5.03 4.77
C SER A 93 16.07 3.54 4.45
N TRP A 94 16.11 3.16 3.18
CA TRP A 94 15.61 1.85 2.71
C TRP A 94 16.69 0.94 2.13
N PHE A 95 17.91 1.42 1.97
CA PHE A 95 18.99 0.64 1.40
C PHE A 95 19.30 -0.63 2.20
N VAL A 96 19.41 -0.54 3.53
CA VAL A 96 19.79 -1.70 4.36
C VAL A 96 18.74 -2.83 4.29
N PRO A 97 17.43 -2.58 4.52
CA PRO A 97 16.42 -3.63 4.35
C PRO A 97 16.38 -4.20 2.93
N ASP A 98 16.49 -3.37 1.89
CA ASP A 98 16.44 -3.81 0.49
C ASP A 98 17.68 -4.66 0.13
N LEU A 99 18.87 -4.32 0.65
CA LEU A 99 20.10 -5.08 0.44
C LEU A 99 20.04 -6.45 1.11
N VAL A 100 19.65 -6.47 2.39
CA VAL A 100 19.50 -7.70 3.18
C VAL A 100 18.44 -8.61 2.55
N ALA A 101 17.34 -8.03 2.06
CA ALA A 101 16.31 -8.75 1.31
C ALA A 101 16.77 -9.26 -0.07
N ALA A 102 17.77 -8.64 -0.70
CA ALA A 102 18.32 -9.05 -1.99
C ALA A 102 19.27 -10.25 -1.87
N PHE A 103 19.65 -10.64 -0.65
CA PHE A 103 20.64 -11.68 -0.43
C PHE A 103 20.20 -13.05 -1.00
N PRO A 104 21.05 -13.72 -1.81
CA PRO A 104 20.72 -14.96 -2.52
C PRO A 104 20.76 -16.22 -1.63
N VAL A 105 20.06 -16.22 -0.47
CA VAL A 105 20.05 -17.33 0.52
C VAL A 105 19.73 -18.70 -0.11
N GLY A 106 18.99 -18.72 -1.23
CA GLY A 106 18.52 -19.95 -1.88
C GLY A 106 19.62 -20.69 -2.62
N TYR A 107 20.59 -19.97 -3.19
CA TYR A 107 21.74 -20.58 -3.82
C TYR A 107 22.67 -21.20 -2.78
N ILE A 108 22.81 -20.56 -1.61
CA ILE A 108 23.58 -21.10 -0.49
C ILE A 108 22.95 -22.42 0.01
N LEU A 109 21.61 -22.46 0.12
CA LEU A 109 20.87 -23.69 0.44
C LEU A 109 21.12 -24.79 -0.58
N LEU A 110 20.99 -24.47 -1.87
CA LEU A 110 21.18 -25.44 -2.94
C LEU A 110 22.61 -26.00 -2.96
N ILE A 111 23.62 -25.15 -2.78
CA ILE A 111 25.03 -25.57 -2.73
C ILE A 111 25.27 -26.45 -1.50
N ALA A 112 24.73 -26.08 -0.34
CA ALA A 112 24.86 -26.89 0.88
C ALA A 112 24.21 -28.28 0.74
N ASP A 113 23.08 -28.38 0.04
CA ASP A 113 22.36 -29.63 -0.21
C ASP A 113 23.10 -30.51 -1.25
N LEU A 114 23.61 -29.90 -2.33
CA LEU A 114 24.40 -30.59 -3.35
C LEU A 114 25.74 -31.15 -2.82
N GLN A 115 26.39 -30.42 -1.91
CA GLN A 115 27.64 -30.88 -1.29
C GLN A 115 27.43 -32.07 -0.34
N TYR A 116 26.20 -32.29 0.12
CA TYR A 116 25.85 -33.28 1.13
C TYR A 116 25.46 -34.64 0.54
N HIS A 117 24.89 -34.70 -0.67
CA HIS A 117 24.59 -35.96 -1.35
C HIS A 117 25.82 -36.85 -1.62
N GLY A 118 27.04 -36.40 -1.29
CA GLY A 118 28.28 -37.16 -1.37
C GLY A 118 28.75 -37.90 -0.11
N ASP A 119 28.18 -37.69 1.09
CA ASP A 119 28.75 -38.23 2.36
C ASP A 119 27.73 -38.96 3.27
N SER A 120 28.13 -40.15 3.76
CA SER A 120 27.37 -41.15 4.54
C SER A 120 26.82 -40.73 5.95
N PRO A 121 25.81 -41.44 6.53
CA PRO A 121 24.69 -40.77 7.22
C PRO A 121 24.36 -41.21 8.67
N SER A 122 25.27 -41.14 9.67
CA SER A 122 24.88 -41.63 11.02
C SER A 122 25.27 -40.82 12.26
N SER A 123 26.14 -39.80 12.19
CA SER A 123 26.47 -38.98 13.39
C SER A 123 26.44 -37.46 13.19
N ARG A 124 26.26 -37.00 11.94
CA ARG A 124 26.12 -35.57 11.57
C ARG A 124 24.67 -35.15 11.28
N ALA A 125 23.72 -36.08 11.22
CA ALA A 125 22.34 -35.81 10.84
C ALA A 125 21.63 -34.78 11.75
N GLY A 126 21.79 -34.87 13.08
CA GLY A 126 21.20 -33.90 14.02
C GLY A 126 21.85 -32.50 13.96
N LYS A 127 23.18 -32.44 13.77
CA LYS A 127 23.88 -31.15 13.57
C LYS A 127 23.48 -30.51 12.23
N MET A 128 23.25 -31.31 11.19
CA MET A 128 22.85 -30.85 9.86
C MET A 128 21.40 -30.39 9.81
N MET A 129 20.47 -31.10 10.47
CA MET A 129 19.08 -30.64 10.64
C MET A 129 19.06 -29.27 11.28
N ARG A 130 19.86 -29.05 12.33
CA ARG A 130 19.98 -27.75 12.99
C ARG A 130 20.52 -26.65 12.08
N ILE A 131 21.51 -26.95 11.23
CA ILE A 131 22.03 -26.00 10.24
C ILE A 131 20.97 -25.67 9.17
N LEU A 132 20.28 -26.67 8.61
CA LEU A 132 19.20 -26.47 7.65
C LEU A 132 18.05 -25.64 8.24
N MET A 133 17.74 -25.85 9.52
CA MET A 133 16.76 -25.06 10.28
C MET A 133 17.18 -23.60 10.42
N PHE A 134 18.44 -23.31 10.78
CA PHE A 134 18.96 -21.93 10.83
C PHE A 134 18.97 -21.25 9.47
N VAL A 135 19.31 -21.96 8.38
CA VAL A 135 19.28 -21.37 7.04
C VAL A 135 17.84 -21.12 6.57
N ARG A 136 16.86 -21.95 6.97
CA ARG A 136 15.43 -21.67 6.76
C ARG A 136 14.98 -20.40 7.48
N ILE A 137 15.42 -20.18 8.72
CA ILE A 137 15.16 -18.91 9.45
C ILE A 137 15.79 -17.72 8.70
N ILE A 138 17.04 -17.83 8.26
CA ILE A 138 17.73 -16.78 7.48
C ILE A 138 17.00 -16.52 6.15
N SER A 139 16.34 -17.52 5.56
CA SER A 139 15.56 -17.33 4.34
C SER A 139 14.32 -16.44 4.54
N LEU A 140 13.80 -16.31 5.77
CA LEU A 140 12.71 -15.40 6.13
C LEU A 140 13.10 -13.92 6.02
N VAL A 141 14.39 -13.61 5.91
CA VAL A 141 14.87 -12.25 5.57
C VAL A 141 14.25 -11.74 4.27
N ARG A 142 13.85 -12.64 3.36
CA ARG A 142 13.12 -12.28 2.14
C ARG A 142 11.76 -11.65 2.42
N LEU A 143 11.16 -11.86 3.59
CA LEU A 143 9.90 -11.22 3.99
C LEU A 143 10.06 -9.69 4.11
N LEU A 144 11.28 -9.17 4.32
CA LEU A 144 11.55 -7.72 4.26
C LEU A 144 11.17 -7.11 2.90
N ARG A 145 11.09 -7.91 1.83
CA ARG A 145 10.60 -7.47 0.52
C ARG A 145 9.13 -7.06 0.55
N VAL A 146 8.33 -7.52 1.50
CA VAL A 146 6.93 -7.11 1.67
C VAL A 146 6.83 -5.61 1.91
N SER A 147 7.84 -5.00 2.54
CA SER A 147 7.90 -3.53 2.68
C SER A 147 7.79 -2.82 1.32
N ARG A 148 8.31 -3.41 0.24
CA ARG A 148 8.19 -2.88 -1.13
C ARG A 148 6.75 -2.96 -1.64
N LEU A 149 6.05 -4.04 -1.33
CA LEU A 149 4.65 -4.23 -1.69
C LEU A 149 3.77 -3.22 -0.96
N VAL A 150 3.99 -3.01 0.34
CA VAL A 150 3.30 -1.97 1.13
C VAL A 150 3.52 -0.59 0.51
N ARG A 151 4.77 -0.25 0.17
CA ARG A 151 5.11 1.02 -0.48
C ARG A 151 4.42 1.17 -1.83
N PHE A 152 4.37 0.10 -2.61
CA PHE A 152 3.68 0.10 -3.90
C PHE A 152 2.19 0.37 -3.75
N PHE A 153 1.49 -0.35 -2.86
CA PHE A 153 0.06 -0.12 -2.63
C PHE A 153 -0.22 1.28 -2.09
N ASN A 154 0.58 1.78 -1.15
CA ASN A 154 0.44 3.15 -0.64
C ASN A 154 0.66 4.20 -1.73
N GLU A 155 1.62 3.97 -2.63
CA GLU A 155 1.86 4.88 -3.75
C GLU A 155 0.72 4.81 -4.77
N VAL A 156 0.23 3.61 -5.09
CA VAL A 156 -0.93 3.42 -5.97
C VAL A 156 -2.19 4.07 -5.40
N GLU A 157 -2.44 3.93 -4.10
CA GLU A 157 -3.55 4.59 -3.41
C GLU A 157 -3.45 6.12 -3.49
N ARG A 158 -2.27 6.68 -3.20
CA ARG A 158 -2.02 8.14 -3.29
C ARG A 158 -2.19 8.66 -4.70
N VAL A 159 -1.62 7.95 -5.66
CA VAL A 159 -1.53 8.34 -7.06
C VAL A 159 -2.86 8.13 -7.78
N SER A 160 -3.73 7.23 -7.33
CA SER A 160 -5.08 7.07 -7.89
C SER A 160 -5.76 8.46 -7.97
N ASN A 161 -6.17 8.85 -9.19
CA ASN A 161 -6.65 10.21 -9.45
C ASN A 161 -7.84 10.53 -8.53
N ALA A 162 -7.91 11.75 -8.02
CA ALA A 162 -9.06 12.27 -7.24
C ALA A 162 -10.41 12.04 -7.95
N ASN A 163 -10.42 11.94 -9.28
CA ASN A 163 -11.64 11.76 -10.08
C ASN A 163 -12.31 10.37 -9.93
N LEU A 164 -11.68 9.40 -9.24
CA LEU A 164 -12.26 8.07 -9.01
C LEU A 164 -12.13 7.71 -7.53
N GLU A 165 -12.83 8.45 -6.66
CA GLU A 165 -12.92 8.16 -5.21
C GLU A 165 -13.28 6.69 -4.95
N VAL A 166 -14.15 6.11 -5.77
CA VAL A 166 -14.53 4.69 -5.74
C VAL A 166 -13.33 3.76 -5.95
N VAL A 167 -12.44 4.07 -6.89
CA VAL A 167 -11.23 3.26 -7.16
C VAL A 167 -10.23 3.38 -6.02
N ARG A 168 -10.07 4.58 -5.44
CA ARG A 168 -9.24 4.77 -4.24
C ARG A 168 -9.75 3.93 -3.08
N LEU A 169 -11.05 3.99 -2.81
CA LEU A 169 -11.71 3.22 -1.76
C LEU A 169 -11.52 1.71 -1.97
N PHE A 170 -11.74 1.24 -3.19
CA PHE A 170 -11.54 -0.16 -3.57
C PHE A 170 -10.10 -0.63 -3.35
N LEU A 171 -9.11 0.16 -3.80
CA LEU A 171 -7.69 -0.17 -3.63
C LEU A 171 -7.28 -0.21 -2.15
N ARG A 172 -7.86 0.67 -1.32
CA ARG A 172 -7.64 0.66 0.14
C ARG A 172 -8.19 -0.61 0.78
N ILE A 173 -9.41 -1.03 0.43
CA ILE A 173 -10.00 -2.30 0.90
C ILE A 173 -9.15 -3.48 0.47
N LEU A 174 -8.74 -3.51 -0.80
CA LEU A 174 -7.93 -4.59 -1.36
C LEU A 174 -6.58 -4.69 -0.64
N SER A 175 -5.92 -3.55 -0.38
CA SER A 175 -4.66 -3.49 0.37
C SER A 175 -4.82 -4.04 1.79
N LEU A 176 -5.88 -3.64 2.50
CA LEU A 176 -6.19 -4.16 3.85
C LEU A 176 -6.46 -5.67 3.83
N PHE A 177 -7.24 -6.16 2.88
CA PHE A 177 -7.53 -7.59 2.72
C PHE A 177 -6.25 -8.40 2.46
N MET A 178 -5.38 -7.92 1.58
CA MET A 178 -4.09 -8.58 1.29
C MET A 178 -3.18 -8.61 2.53
N MET A 179 -3.18 -7.57 3.35
CA MET A 179 -2.43 -7.56 4.61
C MET A 179 -2.96 -8.59 5.61
N ILE A 180 -4.29 -8.67 5.78
CA ILE A 180 -4.94 -9.65 6.66
C ILE A 180 -4.60 -11.08 6.20
N PHE A 181 -4.73 -11.34 4.90
CA PHE A 181 -4.40 -12.63 4.31
C PHE A 181 -2.93 -13.01 4.57
N LEU A 182 -2.00 -12.06 4.36
CA LEU A 182 -0.58 -12.29 4.58
C LEU A 182 -0.25 -12.58 6.05
N LEU A 183 -0.87 -11.84 6.98
CA LEU A 183 -0.71 -12.07 8.41
C LEU A 183 -1.24 -13.44 8.81
N CYS A 184 -2.41 -13.84 8.32
CA CYS A 184 -2.98 -15.17 8.56
C CYS A 184 -2.07 -16.28 8.01
N HIS A 185 -1.56 -16.11 6.79
CA HIS A 185 -0.62 -17.04 6.18
C HIS A 185 0.67 -17.17 7.01
N TRP A 186 1.29 -16.06 7.40
CA TRP A 186 2.50 -16.08 8.23
C TRP A 186 2.27 -16.70 9.60
N ASN A 187 1.16 -16.36 10.23
CA ASN A 187 0.80 -16.93 11.52
C ASN A 187 0.62 -18.45 11.39
N GLY A 188 -0.14 -18.92 10.40
CA GLY A 188 -0.28 -20.37 10.12
C GLY A 188 1.03 -21.06 9.80
N CYS A 189 1.91 -20.44 9.02
CA CYS A 189 3.24 -20.97 8.74
C CYS A 189 4.11 -21.03 10.01
N ILE A 190 4.11 -20.01 10.86
CA ILE A 190 4.87 -19.99 12.13
C ILE A 190 4.39 -21.10 13.07
N GLN A 191 3.06 -21.31 13.17
CA GLN A 191 2.48 -22.36 14.00
C GLN A 191 2.99 -23.76 13.64
N TYR A 192 3.26 -24.05 12.36
CA TYR A 192 3.86 -25.30 11.91
C TYR A 192 5.40 -25.27 11.94
N PHE A 193 5.99 -24.13 11.62
CA PHE A 193 7.43 -23.95 11.51
C PHE A 193 8.13 -24.11 12.87
N VAL A 194 7.57 -23.62 13.97
CA VAL A 194 8.25 -23.74 15.28
C VAL A 194 8.32 -25.19 15.78
N PRO A 195 7.25 -26.00 15.76
CA PRO A 195 7.37 -27.43 16.06
C PRO A 195 8.37 -28.15 15.13
N MET A 196 8.47 -27.74 13.87
CA MET A 196 9.48 -28.27 12.95
C MET A 196 10.91 -27.91 13.38
N LEU A 197 11.14 -26.73 14.02
CA LEU A 197 12.44 -26.32 14.55
C LEU A 197 12.88 -27.15 15.77
N GLU A 198 11.91 -27.59 16.57
CA GLU A 198 12.11 -28.43 17.76
C GLU A 198 12.08 -29.94 17.43
N GLU A 199 12.24 -30.31 16.15
CA GLU A 199 12.21 -31.70 15.69
C GLU A 199 10.90 -32.44 16.05
N PHE A 200 9.78 -31.70 16.03
CA PHE A 200 8.42 -32.13 16.36
C PHE A 200 8.33 -32.86 17.70
N PRO A 201 8.28 -32.19 18.86
CA PRO A 201 8.24 -32.87 20.16
C PRO A 201 7.01 -33.77 20.34
N SER A 202 7.06 -34.70 21.32
CA SER A 202 5.99 -35.67 21.62
C SER A 202 4.61 -35.05 21.73
N ASP A 203 4.53 -33.92 22.40
CA ASP A 203 3.26 -33.30 22.79
C ASP A 203 2.85 -32.14 21.87
N CYS A 204 3.56 -31.93 20.76
CA CYS A 204 3.21 -30.86 19.83
C CYS A 204 1.88 -31.13 19.14
N TRP A 205 1.16 -30.04 18.84
CA TRP A 205 -0.11 -30.09 18.11
C TRP A 205 -0.04 -30.90 16.80
N VAL A 206 1.09 -30.89 16.09
CA VAL A 206 1.26 -31.63 14.82
C VAL A 206 1.18 -33.14 15.04
N ARG A 207 1.75 -33.66 16.14
CA ARG A 207 1.64 -35.08 16.50
C ARG A 207 0.27 -35.42 17.07
N ARG A 208 -0.29 -34.56 17.93
CA ARG A 208 -1.65 -34.77 18.51
C ARG A 208 -2.70 -34.97 17.42
N GLU A 209 -2.61 -34.18 16.36
CA GLU A 209 -3.52 -34.22 15.21
C GLU A 209 -3.11 -35.25 14.14
N ASN A 210 -2.09 -36.08 14.40
CA ASN A 210 -1.56 -37.10 13.47
C ASN A 210 -1.15 -36.55 12.09
N LEU A 211 -0.71 -35.30 12.02
CA LEU A 211 -0.39 -34.60 10.77
C LEU A 211 1.04 -34.86 10.26
N MET A 212 1.85 -35.67 10.93
CA MET A 212 3.25 -35.93 10.54
C MET A 212 3.38 -36.51 9.13
N ASN A 213 2.54 -37.49 8.80
CA ASN A 213 2.55 -38.21 7.52
C ASN A 213 1.54 -37.64 6.51
N ALA A 214 0.80 -36.60 6.88
CA ALA A 214 -0.18 -35.95 6.02
C ALA A 214 0.49 -35.20 4.86
N SER A 215 -0.30 -34.91 3.82
CA SER A 215 0.13 -34.10 2.68
C SER A 215 0.50 -32.67 3.12
N VAL A 216 1.33 -32.00 2.33
CA VAL A 216 1.71 -30.59 2.60
C VAL A 216 0.48 -29.68 2.64
N GLY A 217 -0.53 -29.97 1.80
CA GLY A 217 -1.79 -29.23 1.76
C GLY A 217 -2.58 -29.37 3.06
N GLU A 218 -2.66 -30.57 3.64
CA GLU A 218 -3.35 -30.81 4.91
C GLU A 218 -2.63 -30.14 6.08
N LYS A 219 -1.30 -30.29 6.17
CA LYS A 219 -0.46 -29.62 7.16
C LYS A 219 -0.65 -28.10 7.13
N TYR A 220 -0.61 -27.52 5.94
CA TYR A 220 -0.81 -26.09 5.74
C TYR A 220 -2.23 -25.65 6.10
N SER A 221 -3.25 -26.37 5.62
CA SER A 221 -4.66 -26.01 5.84
C SER A 221 -5.00 -26.04 7.32
N PHE A 222 -4.53 -27.06 8.06
CA PHE A 222 -4.73 -27.14 9.50
C PHE A 222 -3.96 -26.04 10.26
N GLY A 223 -2.71 -25.76 9.86
CA GLY A 223 -1.93 -24.67 10.45
C GLY A 223 -2.59 -23.30 10.29
N VAL A 224 -3.11 -23.01 9.09
CA VAL A 224 -3.88 -21.78 8.81
C VAL A 224 -5.20 -21.75 9.57
N PHE A 225 -5.94 -22.87 9.64
CA PHE A 225 -7.19 -22.96 10.40
C PHE A 225 -6.97 -22.67 11.89
N ARG A 226 -5.91 -23.25 12.47
CA ARG A 226 -5.51 -23.02 13.87
C ARG A 226 -5.14 -21.56 14.10
N ALA A 227 -4.31 -20.97 13.23
CA ALA A 227 -3.96 -19.55 13.32
C ALA A 227 -5.19 -18.64 13.19
N LEU A 228 -6.10 -18.92 12.25
CA LEU A 228 -7.33 -18.14 12.06
C LEU A 228 -8.24 -18.22 13.30
N SER A 229 -8.33 -19.38 13.94
CA SER A 229 -9.11 -19.58 15.15
C SER A 229 -8.56 -18.77 16.33
N HIS A 230 -7.24 -18.69 16.48
CA HIS A 230 -6.59 -17.80 17.45
C HIS A 230 -6.83 -16.33 17.12
N MET A 231 -6.69 -15.96 15.85
CA MET A 231 -6.81 -14.56 15.42
C MET A 231 -8.24 -14.02 15.56
N THR A 232 -9.25 -14.88 15.43
CA THR A 232 -10.68 -14.57 15.58
C THR A 232 -11.19 -14.82 17.01
N ALA A 233 -10.33 -15.31 17.90
CA ALA A 233 -10.68 -15.73 19.26
C ALA A 233 -11.85 -16.74 19.32
N ILE A 234 -12.04 -17.55 18.28
CA ILE A 234 -13.10 -18.57 18.22
C ILE A 234 -12.70 -19.82 19.01
N SER A 235 -11.45 -20.26 18.87
CA SER A 235 -10.99 -21.52 19.44
C SER A 235 -9.45 -21.59 19.48
N TYR A 236 -8.92 -22.49 20.30
CA TYR A 236 -7.50 -22.84 20.32
C TYR A 236 -7.08 -23.76 19.15
N GLY A 237 -8.03 -24.24 18.34
CA GLY A 237 -7.77 -25.00 17.12
C GLY A 237 -7.45 -26.49 17.31
N SER A 238 -7.56 -27.02 18.53
CA SER A 238 -7.56 -28.45 18.86
C SER A 238 -8.47 -28.70 20.08
N SER A 239 -9.06 -29.89 20.18
CA SER A 239 -10.16 -30.23 21.09
C SER A 239 -9.82 -30.36 22.58
N GLU A 240 -8.59 -30.10 23.01
CA GLU A 240 -8.21 -30.21 24.43
C GLU A 240 -7.31 -29.04 24.85
N THR A 241 -7.67 -28.37 25.94
CA THR A 241 -6.76 -27.48 26.68
C THR A 241 -5.62 -28.34 27.26
N PRO A 242 -4.34 -28.08 26.92
CA PRO A 242 -3.24 -28.91 27.41
C PRO A 242 -3.11 -28.72 28.92
N THR A 243 -3.57 -29.71 29.68
CA THR A 243 -3.57 -29.68 31.16
C THR A 243 -2.37 -30.46 31.73
N SER A 244 -1.41 -30.86 30.89
CA SER A 244 -0.24 -31.65 31.30
C SER A 244 1.02 -30.77 31.47
N LYS A 245 1.67 -30.97 32.63
CA LYS A 245 2.86 -30.24 33.11
C LYS A 245 4.14 -30.76 32.45
N GLU A 246 4.61 -30.16 31.36
CA GLU A 246 5.94 -30.47 30.79
C GLU A 246 6.56 -29.32 29.96
N TYR A 247 7.79 -28.88 30.29
CA TYR A 247 8.54 -27.72 29.75
C TYR A 247 8.38 -27.37 28.25
N THR A 248 8.06 -28.33 27.39
CA THR A 248 7.77 -28.13 25.96
C THR A 248 6.47 -27.34 25.70
N TYR A 249 5.59 -27.16 26.69
CA TYR A 249 4.35 -26.35 26.58
C TYR A 249 4.63 -24.85 26.46
N ASP A 250 5.75 -24.35 27.00
CA ASP A 250 5.99 -22.91 27.09
C ASP A 250 6.02 -22.27 25.70
N ILE A 251 6.73 -22.90 24.76
CA ILE A 251 6.91 -22.36 23.40
C ILE A 251 5.58 -22.40 22.63
N GLU A 252 4.81 -23.49 22.69
CA GLU A 252 3.50 -23.59 22.02
C GLU A 252 2.54 -22.52 22.58
N LEU A 253 2.52 -22.35 23.91
CA LEU A 253 1.70 -21.33 24.57
C LEU A 253 2.10 -19.91 24.13
N TRP A 254 3.39 -19.58 24.10
CA TRP A 254 3.87 -18.27 23.65
C TRP A 254 3.48 -17.98 22.19
N ILE A 255 3.52 -18.99 21.31
CA ILE A 255 3.09 -18.81 19.90
C ILE A 255 1.59 -18.59 19.83
N VAL A 256 0.78 -19.35 20.58
CA VAL A 256 -0.67 -19.16 20.66
C VAL A 256 -1.00 -17.76 21.19
N MET A 257 -0.37 -17.33 22.28
CA MET A 257 -0.56 -16.00 22.86
C MET A 257 -0.15 -14.89 21.88
N THR A 258 0.99 -15.04 21.22
CA THR A 258 1.45 -14.11 20.18
C THR A 258 0.45 -14.06 19.02
N SER A 259 -0.10 -15.21 18.63
CA SER A 259 -1.11 -15.31 17.59
C SER A 259 -2.40 -14.59 17.96
N ILE A 260 -2.91 -14.79 19.17
CA ILE A 260 -4.11 -14.11 19.70
C ILE A 260 -3.88 -12.59 19.74
N VAL A 261 -2.74 -12.13 20.30
CA VAL A 261 -2.40 -10.70 20.35
C VAL A 261 -2.30 -10.10 18.95
N SER A 262 -1.67 -10.80 18.01
CA SER A 262 -1.56 -10.36 16.62
C SER A 262 -2.94 -10.22 15.94
N GLY A 263 -3.85 -11.17 16.21
CA GLY A 263 -5.22 -11.14 15.72
C GLY A 263 -6.05 -10.00 16.31
N ALA A 264 -5.94 -9.78 17.63
CA ALA A 264 -6.61 -8.68 18.32
C ALA A 264 -6.18 -7.31 17.75
N LEU A 265 -4.86 -7.09 17.60
CA LEU A 265 -4.32 -5.87 16.99
C LEU A 265 -4.80 -5.69 15.54
N MET A 266 -4.77 -6.75 14.75
CA MET A 266 -5.26 -6.73 13.38
C MET A 266 -6.74 -6.38 13.31
N TYR A 267 -7.57 -6.97 14.17
CA TYR A 267 -8.99 -6.67 14.26
C TYR A 267 -9.25 -5.21 14.63
N THR A 268 -8.51 -4.66 15.60
CA THR A 268 -8.60 -3.24 15.96
C THR A 268 -8.26 -2.33 14.77
N VAL A 269 -7.15 -2.61 14.06
CA VAL A 269 -6.74 -1.84 12.89
C VAL A 269 -7.76 -1.94 11.77
N MET A 270 -8.36 -3.12 11.55
CA MET A 270 -9.40 -3.32 10.56
C MET A 270 -10.65 -2.50 10.89
N VAL A 271 -11.16 -2.58 12.13
CA VAL A 271 -12.33 -1.82 12.56
C VAL A 271 -12.06 -0.31 12.46
N ALA A 272 -10.88 0.15 12.88
CA ALA A 272 -10.51 1.57 12.79
C ALA A 272 -10.46 2.06 11.33
N ASN A 273 -9.90 1.27 10.41
CA ASN A 273 -9.84 1.63 8.99
C ASN A 273 -11.23 1.61 8.33
N THR A 274 -12.05 0.60 8.62
CA THR A 274 -13.43 0.51 8.11
C THR A 274 -14.28 1.68 8.63
N ALA A 275 -14.14 2.03 9.91
CA ALA A 275 -14.84 3.18 10.49
C ALA A 275 -14.44 4.50 9.82
N ALA A 276 -13.14 4.72 9.59
CA ALA A 276 -12.65 5.90 8.86
C ALA A 276 -13.16 5.92 7.41
N MET A 277 -13.29 4.77 6.77
CA MET A 277 -13.85 4.71 5.42
C MET A 277 -15.34 5.03 5.40
N MET A 278 -16.12 4.53 6.36
CA MET A 278 -17.55 4.81 6.46
C MET A 278 -17.85 6.31 6.61
N THR A 279 -16.97 7.07 7.24
CA THR A 279 -17.14 8.53 7.34
C THR A 279 -16.89 9.27 6.04
N ASP A 280 -16.11 8.69 5.12
CA ASP A 280 -15.65 9.33 3.89
C ASP A 280 -16.54 9.03 2.68
N VAL A 281 -17.39 8.00 2.73
CA VAL A 281 -18.20 7.54 1.57
C VAL A 281 -19.18 8.60 1.05
N ASP A 282 -19.82 9.39 1.93
CA ASP A 282 -20.89 10.30 1.51
C ASP A 282 -20.95 11.58 2.37
N VAL A 283 -19.92 12.41 2.24
CA VAL A 283 -19.76 13.66 3.01
C VAL A 283 -20.94 14.62 2.80
N THR A 284 -21.42 14.77 1.56
CA THR A 284 -22.50 15.72 1.20
C THR A 284 -23.88 15.27 1.72
N ALA A 285 -24.15 13.96 1.67
CA ALA A 285 -25.37 13.39 2.23
C ALA A 285 -25.36 13.44 3.78
N ARG A 286 -24.19 13.22 4.41
CA ARG A 286 -24.02 13.38 5.85
C ARG A 286 -24.24 14.83 6.29
N ALA A 287 -23.70 15.80 5.54
CA ALA A 287 -23.92 17.22 5.80
C ALA A 287 -25.41 17.60 5.70
N TYR A 288 -26.12 17.09 4.69
CA TYR A 288 -27.57 17.26 4.55
C TYR A 288 -28.32 16.70 5.77
N LYS A 289 -28.01 15.46 6.16
CA LYS A 289 -28.63 14.81 7.33
C LYS A 289 -28.42 15.62 8.61
N ASN A 290 -27.21 16.12 8.85
CA ASN A 290 -26.93 16.96 10.02
C ASN A 290 -27.76 18.26 10.01
N LYS A 291 -27.88 18.93 8.86
CA LYS A 291 -28.73 20.12 8.71
C LYS A 291 -30.21 19.81 8.93
N MET A 292 -30.68 18.67 8.43
CA MET A 292 -32.05 18.21 8.60
C MET A 292 -32.39 17.93 10.07
N ASN A 293 -31.48 17.30 10.81
CA ASN A 293 -31.64 17.06 12.24
C ASN A 293 -31.74 18.37 13.02
N HIS A 294 -30.87 19.35 12.73
CA HIS A 294 -30.95 20.67 13.37
C HIS A 294 -32.28 21.40 13.09
N LEU A 295 -32.80 21.25 11.87
CA LEU A 295 -34.10 21.81 11.51
C LEU A 295 -35.22 21.11 12.30
N GLU A 296 -35.17 19.80 12.45
CA GLU A 296 -36.13 19.02 13.23
C GLU A 296 -36.14 19.41 14.71
N ASP A 297 -34.96 19.59 15.31
CA ASP A 297 -34.81 20.09 16.68
C ASP A 297 -35.47 21.48 16.82
N TYR A 298 -35.23 22.38 15.87
CA TYR A 298 -35.81 23.71 15.87
C TYR A 298 -37.34 23.71 15.70
N MET A 299 -37.87 22.89 14.78
CA MET A 299 -39.32 22.73 14.59
C MET A 299 -40.00 22.16 15.83
N THR A 300 -39.29 21.28 16.56
CA THR A 300 -39.76 20.70 17.81
C THR A 300 -39.77 21.72 18.93
N PHE A 301 -38.70 22.52 19.06
CA PHE A 301 -38.61 23.64 20.01
C PHE A 301 -39.75 24.65 19.81
N MET A 302 -40.02 25.02 18.55
CA MET A 302 -41.11 25.94 18.19
C MET A 302 -42.51 25.31 18.25
N LYS A 303 -42.63 24.01 18.57
CA LYS A 303 -43.90 23.26 18.63
C LYS A 303 -44.75 23.40 17.37
N LEU A 304 -44.13 23.33 16.19
CA LEU A 304 -44.85 23.48 14.92
C LEU A 304 -45.85 22.33 14.70
N PRO A 305 -47.03 22.60 14.10
CA PRO A 305 -48.01 21.56 13.78
C PRO A 305 -47.48 20.59 12.73
N LYS A 306 -47.92 19.32 12.79
CA LYS A 306 -47.41 18.22 11.95
C LYS A 306 -47.50 18.50 10.45
N ALA A 307 -48.59 19.14 10.00
CA ALA A 307 -48.78 19.54 8.61
C ALA A 307 -47.68 20.50 8.12
N LEU A 308 -47.29 21.47 8.95
CA LEU A 308 -46.22 22.42 8.61
C LEU A 308 -44.85 21.74 8.60
N ARG A 309 -44.57 20.85 9.56
CA ARG A 309 -43.32 20.06 9.58
C ARG A 309 -43.16 19.22 8.31
N MET A 310 -44.20 18.52 7.88
CA MET A 310 -44.17 17.75 6.63
C MET A 310 -43.94 18.65 5.41
N ARG A 311 -44.59 19.81 5.35
CA ARG A 311 -44.39 20.77 4.26
C ARG A 311 -42.96 21.27 4.19
N ILE A 312 -42.35 21.57 5.34
CA ILE A 312 -40.94 21.98 5.44
C ILE A 312 -40.03 20.84 4.95
N ASN A 313 -40.22 19.62 5.44
CA ASN A 313 -39.41 18.46 5.03
C ASN A 313 -39.50 18.19 3.53
N ASN A 314 -40.71 18.21 2.96
CA ASN A 314 -40.92 18.01 1.53
C ASN A 314 -40.23 19.11 0.70
N TYR A 315 -40.25 20.36 1.17
CA TYR A 315 -39.54 21.46 0.52
C TYR A 315 -38.01 21.21 0.50
N PHE A 316 -37.41 20.86 1.64
CA PHE A 316 -35.97 20.60 1.72
C PHE A 316 -35.57 19.37 0.88
N GLN A 317 -36.38 18.32 0.89
CA GLN A 317 -36.14 17.13 0.08
C GLN A 317 -36.22 17.46 -1.42
N ALA A 318 -37.20 18.26 -1.86
CA ALA A 318 -37.33 18.68 -3.25
C ALA A 318 -36.21 19.63 -3.69
N ARG A 319 -35.78 20.56 -2.83
CA ARG A 319 -34.76 21.57 -3.16
C ARG A 319 -33.32 21.02 -3.20
N TYR A 320 -33.00 20.07 -2.32
CA TYR A 320 -31.62 19.59 -2.12
C TYR A 320 -31.43 18.12 -2.47
N SER A 321 -32.50 17.35 -2.72
CA SER A 321 -32.43 15.95 -3.15
C SER A 321 -31.52 15.06 -2.29
N GLY A 322 -31.48 15.32 -0.98
CA GLY A 322 -30.67 14.55 -0.02
C GLY A 322 -29.18 14.91 0.05
N LYS A 323 -28.72 15.95 -0.67
CA LYS A 323 -27.33 16.42 -0.64
C LYS A 323 -27.25 17.91 -0.39
N TRP A 324 -26.35 18.33 0.49
CA TRP A 324 -26.18 19.73 0.85
C TRP A 324 -24.90 20.30 0.24
N TYR A 325 -25.00 21.48 -0.38
CA TYR A 325 -23.88 22.21 -0.95
C TYR A 325 -23.93 23.66 -0.47
N ASP A 326 -22.80 24.20 0.01
CA ASP A 326 -22.68 25.64 0.24
C ASP A 326 -22.29 26.33 -1.08
N GLU A 327 -23.30 26.66 -1.88
CA GLU A 327 -23.10 27.27 -3.20
C GLU A 327 -22.21 28.52 -3.13
N LYS A 328 -22.38 29.36 -2.10
CA LYS A 328 -21.59 30.60 -1.96
C LYS A 328 -20.12 30.31 -1.72
N ASP A 329 -19.82 29.28 -0.93
CA ASP A 329 -18.44 28.90 -0.66
C ASP A 329 -17.79 28.20 -1.87
N VAL A 330 -18.52 27.29 -2.52
CA VAL A 330 -18.05 26.59 -3.72
C VAL A 330 -17.73 27.57 -4.85
N LEU A 331 -18.58 28.59 -5.08
CA LEU A 331 -18.34 29.58 -6.12
C LEU A 331 -17.08 30.42 -5.87
N LYS A 332 -16.60 30.55 -4.62
CA LYS A 332 -15.34 31.25 -4.32
C LYS A 332 -14.11 30.51 -4.82
N TRP A 333 -14.15 29.18 -4.90
CA TRP A 333 -13.02 28.36 -5.33
C TRP A 333 -12.80 28.39 -6.85
N VAL A 334 -13.83 28.79 -7.59
CA VAL A 334 -13.87 28.79 -9.06
C VAL A 334 -13.48 30.17 -9.60
N SER A 335 -12.73 30.21 -10.71
CA SER A 335 -12.33 31.46 -11.38
C SER A 335 -13.53 32.29 -11.80
N SER A 336 -13.37 33.61 -11.95
CA SER A 336 -14.45 34.52 -12.36
C SER A 336 -15.09 34.11 -13.70
N SER A 337 -14.27 33.69 -14.67
CA SER A 337 -14.73 33.20 -15.97
C SER A 337 -15.60 31.93 -15.87
N LEU A 338 -15.17 30.94 -15.09
CA LEU A 338 -15.93 29.70 -14.89
C LEU A 338 -17.19 29.94 -14.04
N ARG A 339 -17.13 30.86 -13.06
CA ARG A 339 -18.29 31.26 -12.26
C ARG A 339 -19.40 31.85 -13.12
N GLN A 340 -19.06 32.70 -14.09
CA GLN A 340 -20.04 33.26 -15.02
C GLN A 340 -20.75 32.16 -15.81
N VAL A 341 -19.99 31.19 -16.35
CA VAL A 341 -20.54 30.04 -17.09
C VAL A 341 -21.43 29.14 -16.23
N MET A 342 -21.10 28.94 -14.95
CA MET A 342 -21.92 28.12 -14.04
C MET A 342 -23.25 28.78 -13.64
N LEU A 343 -23.34 30.12 -13.75
CA LEU A 343 -24.51 30.92 -13.34
C LEU A 343 -25.39 31.33 -14.54
N THR A 344 -24.96 31.03 -15.77
CA THR A 344 -25.77 31.18 -16.99
C THR A 344 -26.49 29.88 -17.27
#